data_AF-A0A1Z5KMN9-F1
#
_entry.id   AF-A0A1Z5KMN9-F1
#
_cell.length_a   1.000
_cell.length_b   1.000
_cell.length_c   1.000
_cell.angle_alpha   90.00
_cell.angle_beta   90.00
_cell.angle_gamma   90.00
#
_symmetry.space_group_name_H-M   'P 1'
#
loop_
_entity.id
_entity.type
_entity.pdbx_description
1 polymer ?
#
loop_
_entity_poly.entity_id
_entity_poly.type
_entity_poly.pdbx_seq_one_letter_code
_entity_poly.pdbx_strand_id
1 'polypeptide(L)'
;METAPNALIVPTVHGTTFMVKMPTYEGRDPCFQEEPWCVHCHSRPASGLLCCSRCRTAWYCNNDCQKSHYKAGHKTICLEVARDLKAVEREAVRLRNFRFQNLFETHVTNFSEVQETKEYMTARWGLMETY
;
A
#
# COMPACT_ATOMS: atom_id res chain seq x y z
N MET A 1 22.20 36.89 1.14
CA MET A 1 22.39 36.03 -0.05
C MET A 1 21.21 35.07 -0.07
N GLU A 2 20.08 35.55 -0.57
CA GLU A 2 18.85 34.77 -0.70
C GLU A 2 18.88 34.09 -2.08
N THR A 3 18.84 32.77 -2.11
CA THR A 3 18.82 31.99 -3.34
C THR A 3 17.37 31.85 -3.82
N ALA A 4 17.10 32.43 -4.99
CA ALA A 4 15.79 32.42 -5.64
C ALA A 4 15.34 30.98 -6.01
N PRO A 5 14.03 30.68 -5.98
CA PRO A 5 13.53 29.38 -6.41
C PRO A 5 13.59 29.21 -7.94
N ASN A 6 14.00 28.01 -8.35
CA ASN A 6 14.11 27.55 -9.74
C ASN A 6 12.75 27.62 -10.45
N ALA A 7 12.57 28.62 -11.31
CA ALA A 7 11.46 28.69 -12.27
C ALA A 7 11.90 28.03 -13.58
N LEU A 8 11.30 26.90 -13.94
CA LEU A 8 11.44 26.35 -15.29
C LEU A 8 10.45 27.05 -16.22
N ILE A 9 10.98 27.71 -17.25
CA ILE A 9 10.21 28.40 -18.29
C ILE A 9 9.63 27.34 -19.23
N VAL A 10 8.30 27.25 -19.28
CA VAL A 10 7.58 26.46 -20.30
C VAL A 10 7.03 27.44 -21.36
N PRO A 11 7.16 27.19 -22.68
CA PRO A 11 6.72 28.15 -23.69
C PRO A 11 5.20 28.22 -23.78
N THR A 12 4.65 29.41 -23.59
CA THR A 12 3.22 29.74 -23.56
C THR A 12 2.63 29.86 -24.97
N VAL A 13 1.50 29.22 -25.24
CA VAL A 13 0.55 29.66 -26.28
C VAL A 13 -0.69 30.21 -25.59
N HIS A 14 -0.93 31.51 -25.78
CA HIS A 14 -2.11 32.26 -25.30
C HIS A 14 -2.16 32.62 -23.80
N GLY A 15 -1.36 33.63 -23.43
CA GLY A 15 -1.86 34.84 -22.78
C GLY A 15 -2.89 34.72 -21.65
N THR A 16 -2.67 33.85 -20.67
CA THR A 16 -3.16 34.04 -19.29
C THR A 16 -2.19 33.34 -18.35
N THR A 17 -1.54 34.10 -17.47
CA THR A 17 -0.66 33.54 -16.42
C THR A 17 -1.53 32.83 -15.39
N PHE A 18 -1.87 31.56 -15.63
CA PHE A 18 -2.47 30.71 -14.61
C PHE A 18 -1.33 30.20 -13.72
N MET A 19 -1.07 30.91 -12.61
CA MET A 19 -0.23 30.39 -11.55
C MET A 19 -0.94 29.16 -10.98
N VAL A 20 -0.61 27.97 -11.48
CA VAL A 20 -1.01 26.73 -10.82
C VAL A 20 -0.27 26.74 -9.49
N LYS A 21 -0.94 27.18 -8.42
CA LYS A 21 -0.46 26.99 -7.06
C LYS A 21 -0.26 25.49 -6.89
N MET A 22 0.99 25.07 -6.82
CA MET A 22 1.35 23.74 -6.34
C MET A 22 0.61 23.53 -5.02
N PRO A 23 -0.32 22.57 -4.92
CA PRO A 23 -0.97 22.30 -3.65
C PRO A 23 0.12 21.88 -2.65
N THR A 24 0.16 22.54 -1.50
CA THR A 24 0.92 22.01 -0.36
C THR A 24 0.38 20.63 -0.04
N TYR A 25 1.24 19.62 0.10
CA TYR A 25 0.81 18.27 0.47
C TYR A 25 0.09 18.33 1.82
N GLU A 26 -1.25 18.25 1.82
CA GLU A 26 -2.08 18.33 3.02
C GLU A 26 -2.12 17.02 3.82
N GLY A 27 -1.32 16.01 3.43
CA GLY A 27 -1.34 14.69 4.07
C GLY A 27 -2.58 13.85 3.77
N ARG A 28 -3.49 14.34 2.93
CA ARG A 28 -4.71 13.63 2.54
C ARG A 28 -4.55 13.12 1.11
N ASP A 29 -4.52 11.80 0.98
CA ASP A 29 -4.66 11.14 -0.31
C ASP A 29 -6.16 11.19 -0.71
N PRO A 30 -6.54 11.88 -1.80
CA PRO A 30 -7.93 11.95 -2.24
C PRO A 30 -8.55 10.59 -2.57
N CYS A 31 -7.72 9.57 -2.81
CA CYS A 31 -8.15 8.20 -3.07
C CYS A 31 -8.31 7.37 -1.80
N PHE A 32 -7.89 7.89 -0.63
CA PHE A 32 -8.04 7.20 0.64
C PHE A 32 -9.50 7.25 1.12
N GLN A 33 -10.11 6.07 1.24
CA GLN A 33 -11.43 5.91 1.84
C GLN A 33 -11.26 5.65 3.34
N GLU A 34 -11.70 6.59 4.18
CA GLU A 34 -11.54 6.50 5.64
C GLU A 34 -12.32 5.33 6.27
N GLU A 35 -13.44 4.95 5.65
CA GLU A 35 -14.32 3.90 6.14
C GLU A 35 -14.43 2.75 5.12
N PRO A 36 -14.14 1.50 5.54
CA PRO A 36 -14.30 0.35 4.66
C PRO A 36 -15.78 0.08 4.35
N TRP A 37 -16.05 -0.51 3.19
CA TRP A 37 -17.38 -0.99 2.79
C TRP A 37 -17.34 -2.45 2.34
N CYS A 38 -18.51 -3.08 2.26
CA CYS A 38 -18.61 -4.41 1.66
C CYS A 38 -18.29 -4.34 0.16
N VAL A 39 -17.22 -4.98 -0.30
CA VAL A 39 -16.83 -4.94 -1.73
C VAL A 39 -17.82 -5.63 -2.67
N HIS A 40 -18.74 -6.44 -2.14
CA HIS A 40 -19.76 -7.14 -2.92
C HIS A 40 -21.04 -6.30 -3.10
N CYS A 41 -21.59 -5.75 -2.01
CA CYS A 41 -22.87 -5.04 -2.03
C CYS A 41 -22.78 -3.54 -1.69
N HIS A 42 -21.58 -3.03 -1.43
CA HIS A 42 -21.28 -1.63 -1.12
C HIS A 42 -21.96 -1.08 0.15
N SER A 43 -22.53 -1.95 0.99
CA SER A 43 -23.11 -1.55 2.28
C SER A 43 -22.04 -1.23 3.31
N ARG A 44 -22.34 -0.28 4.22
CA ARG A 44 -21.55 0.05 5.42
C ARG A 44 -22.36 -0.29 6.69
N PRO A 45 -22.39 -1.57 7.10
CA PRO A 45 -23.19 -1.98 8.26
C PRO A 45 -22.57 -1.46 9.57
N ALA A 46 -23.41 -1.00 10.49
CA ALA A 46 -22.99 -0.56 11.83
C ALA A 46 -22.39 -1.70 12.68
N SER A 47 -22.70 -2.97 12.36
CA SER A 47 -22.13 -4.14 13.01
C SER A 47 -20.66 -4.40 12.69
N GLY A 48 -20.08 -3.64 11.76
CA GLY A 48 -18.73 -3.84 11.26
C GLY A 48 -18.65 -4.80 10.08
N LEU A 49 -17.45 -4.90 9.50
CA LEU A 49 -17.15 -5.71 8.32
C LEU A 49 -16.17 -6.84 8.66
N LEU A 50 -16.33 -7.96 7.98
CA LEU A 50 -15.42 -9.10 7.98
C LEU A 50 -14.33 -8.88 6.94
N CYS A 51 -13.07 -8.93 7.36
CA CYS A 51 -11.94 -8.92 6.45
C CYS A 51 -11.67 -10.33 5.91
N CYS A 52 -11.28 -10.46 4.64
CA CYS A 52 -10.86 -11.73 4.07
C CYS A 52 -9.69 -12.30 4.88
N SER A 53 -9.90 -13.41 5.58
CA SER A 53 -8.88 -14.01 6.45
C SER A 53 -7.60 -14.44 5.73
N ARG A 54 -7.69 -14.68 4.40
CA ARG A 54 -6.56 -15.14 3.59
C ARG A 54 -5.67 -13.99 3.11
N CYS A 55 -6.22 -13.03 2.37
CA CYS A 55 -5.44 -11.94 1.78
C CYS A 55 -5.50 -10.63 2.57
N ARG A 56 -6.47 -10.48 3.49
CA ARG A 56 -6.67 -9.29 4.33
C ARG A 56 -6.87 -7.96 3.58
N THR A 57 -7.24 -8.00 2.30
CA THR A 57 -7.42 -6.79 1.45
C THR A 57 -8.87 -6.46 1.12
N ALA A 58 -9.82 -7.37 1.35
CA ALA A 58 -11.22 -7.18 0.99
C ALA A 58 -12.15 -7.33 2.21
N TRP A 59 -13.15 -6.46 2.30
CA TRP A 59 -14.09 -6.38 3.43
C TRP A 59 -15.51 -6.75 3.00
N TYR A 60 -16.26 -7.44 3.87
CA TYR A 60 -17.59 -7.98 3.59
C TYR A 60 -18.53 -7.81 4.77
N CYS A 61 -19.81 -7.55 4.53
CA CYS A 61 -20.79 -7.50 5.61
C CYS A 61 -21.14 -8.88 6.17
N ASN A 62 -20.93 -9.95 5.40
CA ASN A 62 -21.20 -11.33 5.80
C ASN A 62 -20.48 -12.35 4.90
N ASN A 63 -20.57 -13.62 5.30
CA ASN A 63 -19.99 -14.76 4.57
C ASN A 63 -20.56 -14.94 3.16
N ASP A 64 -21.81 -14.57 2.91
CA ASP A 64 -22.43 -14.76 1.60
C ASP A 64 -21.87 -13.77 0.57
N CYS A 65 -21.73 -12.50 0.96
CA CYS A 65 -21.02 -11.50 0.16
C CYS A 65 -19.58 -11.90 -0.15
N GLN A 66 -18.87 -12.48 0.84
CA GLN A 66 -17.52 -13.01 0.63
C GLN A 66 -17.50 -14.14 -0.39
N LYS A 67 -18.38 -15.15 -0.26
CA LYS A 67 -18.44 -16.31 -1.16
C LYS A 67 -18.80 -15.90 -2.59
N SER A 68 -19.75 -14.98 -2.75
CA SER A 68 -20.16 -14.48 -4.06
C SER A 68 -19.04 -13.71 -4.74
N HIS A 69 -18.38 -12.78 -4.03
CA HIS A 69 -17.23 -12.05 -4.58
C HIS A 69 -16.04 -12.98 -4.89
N TYR A 70 -15.80 -14.00 -4.05
CA TYR A 70 -14.77 -15.01 -4.30
C TYR A 70 -14.96 -15.73 -5.64
N LYS A 71 -16.20 -16.13 -5.95
CA LYS A 71 -16.56 -16.78 -7.22
C LYS A 71 -16.54 -15.80 -8.40
N ALA A 72 -16.91 -14.54 -8.17
CA ALA A 72 -16.99 -13.52 -9.22
C ALA A 72 -15.62 -13.06 -9.75
N GLY A 73 -14.53 -13.27 -9.00
CA GLY A 73 -13.18 -12.96 -9.48
C GLY A 73 -12.13 -12.77 -8.39
N HIS A 74 -12.55 -12.54 -7.14
CA HIS A 74 -11.59 -12.29 -6.06
C HIS A 74 -10.61 -13.45 -5.81
N LYS A 75 -10.96 -14.68 -6.22
CA LYS A 75 -10.09 -15.85 -6.07
C LYS A 75 -8.66 -15.63 -6.58
N THR A 76 -8.48 -15.06 -7.76
CA THR A 76 -7.16 -14.90 -8.38
C THR A 76 -6.28 -13.98 -7.54
N ILE A 77 -6.73 -12.74 -7.34
CA ILE A 77 -6.01 -11.74 -6.56
C ILE A 77 -5.83 -12.17 -5.09
N CYS A 78 -6.82 -12.85 -4.50
CA CYS A 78 -6.74 -13.35 -3.13
C CYS A 78 -5.58 -14.33 -2.93
N LEU A 79 -5.34 -15.21 -3.92
CA LEU A 79 -4.27 -16.20 -3.84
C LEU A 79 -2.89 -15.56 -4.03
N GLU A 80 -2.77 -14.61 -4.95
CA GLU A 80 -1.53 -13.87 -5.21
C GLU A 80 -1.13 -13.03 -4.00
N VAL A 81 -2.02 -12.16 -3.52
CA VAL A 81 -1.76 -11.33 -2.34
C VAL A 81 -1.41 -12.18 -1.12
N ALA A 82 -2.11 -13.29 -0.91
CA ALA A 82 -1.85 -14.16 0.24
C ALA A 82 -0.49 -14.87 0.16
N ARG A 83 -0.05 -15.25 -1.05
CA ARG A 83 1.28 -15.79 -1.28
C ARG A 83 2.34 -14.73 -0.94
N ASP A 84 2.16 -13.51 -1.42
CA ASP A 84 3.18 -12.47 -1.30
C ASP A 84 3.23 -11.89 0.12
N LEU A 85 2.09 -11.78 0.81
CA LEU A 85 2.03 -11.53 2.26
C LEU A 85 2.80 -12.58 3.06
N LYS A 86 2.70 -13.86 2.66
CA LYS A 86 3.42 -14.95 3.34
C LYS A 86 4.93 -14.89 3.08
N ALA A 87 5.34 -14.45 1.89
CA ALA A 87 6.75 -14.22 1.58
C ALA A 87 7.32 -13.07 2.43
N VAL A 88 6.60 -11.95 2.50
CA VAL A 88 6.99 -10.81 3.36
C VAL A 88 7.11 -11.23 4.82
N GLU A 89 6.12 -11.94 5.37
CA GLU A 89 6.17 -12.36 6.78
C GLU A 89 7.32 -13.33 7.06
N ARG A 90 7.60 -14.26 6.13
CA ARG A 90 8.74 -15.19 6.28
C ARG A 90 10.05 -14.43 6.42
N GLU A 91 10.31 -13.49 5.52
CA GLU A 91 11.55 -12.71 5.56
C GLU A 91 11.57 -11.78 6.76
N ALA A 92 10.42 -11.21 7.16
CA ALA A 92 10.34 -10.41 8.37
C ALA A 92 10.70 -11.22 9.63
N VAL A 93 10.19 -12.45 9.76
CA VAL A 93 10.55 -13.33 10.88
C VAL A 93 12.06 -13.61 10.90
N ARG A 94 12.67 -13.84 9.74
CA ARG A 94 14.12 -14.05 9.61
C ARG A 94 14.92 -12.83 10.08
N LEU A 95 14.52 -11.63 9.67
CA LEU A 95 15.23 -10.38 9.97
C LEU A 95 15.06 -9.89 11.41
N ARG A 96 13.94 -10.23 12.07
CA ARG A 96 13.74 -9.93 13.51
C ARG A 96 14.74 -10.63 14.42
N ASN A 97 15.30 -11.76 13.99
CA ASN A 97 16.21 -12.60 14.77
C ASN A 97 17.51 -12.91 14.01
N PHE A 98 17.97 -12.01 13.15
CA PHE A 98 19.16 -12.25 12.34
C PHE A 98 20.43 -12.11 13.20
N ARG A 99 21.16 -13.22 13.40
CA ARG A 99 22.39 -13.26 14.21
C ARG A 99 22.21 -12.60 15.59
N PHE A 100 21.08 -12.86 16.24
CA PHE A 100 20.71 -12.29 17.54
C PHE A 100 20.48 -10.77 17.54
N GLN A 101 20.26 -10.17 16.38
CA GLN A 101 19.89 -8.76 16.23
C GLN A 101 18.56 -8.64 15.49
N ASN A 102 17.81 -7.58 15.81
CA ASN A 102 16.64 -7.19 15.05
C ASN A 102 17.04 -6.15 14.01
N LEU A 103 17.19 -6.58 12.75
CA LEU A 103 17.62 -5.68 11.67
C LEU A 103 16.62 -4.55 11.39
N PHE A 104 15.35 -4.70 11.78
CA PHE A 104 14.38 -3.61 11.69
C PHE A 104 14.66 -2.47 12.67
N GLU A 105 15.37 -2.74 13.76
CA GLU A 105 15.69 -1.75 14.80
C GLU A 105 17.12 -1.22 14.66
N THR A 106 18.08 -2.07 14.27
CA THR A 106 19.49 -1.68 14.19
C THR A 106 19.88 -0.96 12.89
N HIS A 107 19.12 -1.16 11.81
CA HIS A 107 19.42 -0.62 10.48
C HIS A 107 18.32 0.29 9.93
N VAL A 108 17.64 1.07 10.77
CA VAL A 108 16.51 1.94 10.33
C VAL A 108 16.93 2.92 9.24
N THR A 109 18.14 3.49 9.30
CA THR A 109 18.62 4.51 8.36
C THR A 109 19.09 3.97 7.02
N ASN A 110 19.59 2.72 6.98
CA ASN A 110 20.16 2.10 5.78
C ASN A 110 19.52 0.75 5.44
N PHE A 111 18.30 0.52 5.92
CA PHE A 111 17.63 -0.79 5.87
C PHE A 111 17.61 -1.39 4.46
N SER A 112 17.31 -0.58 3.45
CA SER A 112 17.24 -1.00 2.04
C SER A 112 18.60 -1.31 1.39
N GLU A 113 19.70 -0.88 2.01
CA GLU A 113 21.06 -1.03 1.49
C GLU A 113 21.76 -2.28 2.06
N VAL A 114 21.26 -2.82 3.17
CA VAL A 114 21.80 -4.01 3.83
C VAL A 114 21.55 -5.25 2.96
N GLN A 115 22.60 -6.04 2.72
CA GLN A 115 22.51 -7.23 1.84
C GLN A 115 21.46 -8.23 2.33
N GLU A 116 21.39 -8.42 3.64
CA GLU A 116 20.51 -9.37 4.31
C GLU A 116 19.02 -9.02 4.14
N THR A 117 18.69 -7.74 3.96
CA THR A 117 17.29 -7.29 3.83
C THR A 117 16.78 -7.39 2.40
N LYS A 118 17.65 -7.67 1.42
CA LYS A 118 17.28 -7.71 -0.01
C LYS A 118 16.08 -8.61 -0.30
N GLU A 119 16.05 -9.82 0.28
CA GLU A 119 14.93 -10.76 0.09
C GLU A 119 13.62 -10.20 0.63
N TYR A 120 13.65 -9.54 1.79
CA TYR A 120 12.48 -8.85 2.33
C TYR A 120 12.05 -7.68 1.43
N MET A 121 12.99 -6.89 0.91
CA MET A 121 12.69 -5.79 -0.01
C MET A 121 12.07 -6.30 -1.31
N THR A 122 12.61 -7.39 -1.88
CA THR A 122 12.03 -8.07 -3.05
C THR A 122 10.63 -8.62 -2.75
N ALA A 123 10.42 -9.26 -1.61
CA ALA A 123 9.11 -9.77 -1.21
C ALA A 123 8.09 -8.63 -1.05
N ARG A 124 8.51 -7.50 -0.45
CA ARG A 124 7.66 -6.31 -0.33
C ARG A 124 7.32 -5.70 -1.68
N TRP A 125 8.28 -5.64 -2.59
CA TRP A 125 8.05 -5.18 -3.95
C TRP A 125 7.03 -6.09 -4.66
N GLY A 126 7.18 -7.41 -4.56
CA GLY A 126 6.22 -8.36 -5.11
C GLY A 126 4.80 -8.16 -4.56
N LEU A 127 4.68 -7.93 -3.24
CA LEU A 127 3.39 -7.61 -2.63
C LEU A 127 2.80 -6.30 -3.15
N MET A 128 3.62 -5.25 -3.32
CA MET A 128 3.18 -3.96 -3.87
C MET A 128 2.65 -4.12 -5.30
N GLU A 129 3.36 -4.81 -6.18
CA GLU A 129 2.95 -5.04 -7.57
C GLU A 129 1.66 -5.86 -7.70
N THR A 130 1.23 -6.51 -6.61
CA THR A 130 0.04 -7.34 -6.61
C THR A 130 -1.24 -6.52 -6.39
N TYR A 131 -1.19 -5.33 -5.73
CA TYR A 131 -2.39 -4.54 -5.43
C TYR A 131 -2.44 -3.18 -6.11
#